data_AF-A0A1Y6DD46-F1
#
_entry.id   AF-A0A1Y6DD46-F1
#
_cell.length_a   1.000
_cell.length_b   1.000
_cell.length_c   1.000
_cell.angle_alpha   90.00
_cell.angle_beta   90.00
_cell.angle_gamma   90.00
#
_symmetry.space_group_name_H-M   'P 1'
#
loop_
_entity.id
_entity.type
_entity.pdbx_description
1 polymer ?
#
loop_
_entity_poly.entity_id
_entity_poly.type
_entity_poly.pdbx_seq_one_letter_code
_entity_poly.pdbx_strand_id
1 'polypeptide(L)'
;MLMGALATFTLVALMGVMMVLSMARGLPPDPYYPRLHALAALIGSGLVIADAVGGDERLYLNIGLAVVIIALGLVMAVTSKKGKKIPKAVLIAHAGLAVACYGILAFFTFNPQSTLI
;
A
#
# COMPACT_ATOMS: atom_id res chain seq x y z
N MET A 1 8.42 -4.86 -14.91
CA MET A 1 7.50 -3.72 -14.74
C MET A 1 7.65 -3.02 -13.39
N LEU A 2 8.71 -3.33 -12.64
CA LEU A 2 9.01 -2.78 -11.31
C LEU A 2 8.93 -1.26 -11.22
N MET A 3 9.44 -0.53 -12.21
CA MET A 3 9.34 0.94 -12.21
C MET A 3 7.89 1.44 -12.28
N GLY A 4 7.03 0.74 -13.03
CA GLY A 4 5.60 1.05 -13.10
C GLY A 4 4.87 0.71 -11.80
N ALA A 5 5.19 -0.44 -11.18
CA ALA A 5 4.70 -0.80 -9.86
C ALA A 5 5.13 0.22 -8.80
N LEU A 6 6.41 0.59 -8.80
CA LEU A 6 6.99 1.58 -7.89
C LEU A 6 6.29 2.93 -8.05
N ALA A 7 6.17 3.46 -9.28
CA ALA A 7 5.48 4.73 -9.54
C ALA A 7 4.02 4.72 -9.06
N THR A 8 3.32 3.60 -9.28
CA THR A 8 1.94 3.43 -8.79
C THR A 8 1.89 3.44 -7.27
N PHE A 9 2.80 2.72 -6.59
CA PHE A 9 2.86 2.73 -5.12
C PHE A 9 3.36 4.06 -4.54
N THR A 10 4.19 4.83 -5.26
CA THR A 10 4.53 6.21 -4.88
C THR A 10 3.28 7.07 -4.84
N LEU A 11 2.42 6.99 -5.86
CA LEU A 11 1.15 7.69 -5.88
C LEU A 11 0.25 7.26 -4.70
N VAL A 12 0.13 5.95 -4.46
CA VAL A 12 -0.63 5.40 -3.32
C VAL A 12 -0.11 5.94 -1.99
N ALA A 13 1.22 5.99 -1.80
CA ALA A 13 1.85 6.51 -0.60
C ALA A 13 1.57 8.01 -0.42
N LEU A 14 1.68 8.82 -1.47
CA LEU A 14 1.33 10.24 -1.44
C LEU A 14 -0.14 10.44 -1.07
N MET A 15 -1.05 9.66 -1.65
CA MET A 15 -2.47 9.69 -1.27
C MET A 15 -2.67 9.30 0.20
N GLY A 16 -1.98 8.27 0.69
CA GLY A 16 -2.00 7.88 2.10
C GLY A 16 -1.58 9.02 3.03
N VAL A 17 -0.46 9.67 2.72
CA VAL A 17 0.04 10.84 3.47
C VAL A 17 -1.00 11.96 3.48
N MET A 18 -1.58 12.29 2.32
CA MET A 18 -2.60 13.34 2.22
C MET A 18 -3.84 13.04 3.07
N MET A 19 -4.31 11.78 3.12
CA MET A 19 -5.41 11.39 4.00
C MET A 19 -5.06 11.56 5.47
N VAL A 20 -3.86 11.12 5.88
CA VAL A 20 -3.38 11.27 7.25
C VAL A 20 -3.26 12.74 7.64
N LEU A 21 -2.73 13.58 6.75
CA LEU A 21 -2.61 15.03 6.97
C LEU A 21 -3.97 15.72 7.08
N SER A 22 -4.94 15.38 6.22
CA SER A 22 -6.31 15.91 6.33
C SER A 22 -6.92 15.54 7.67
N MET A 23 -6.81 14.27 8.09
CA MET A 23 -7.31 13.82 9.39
C MET A 23 -6.59 14.50 10.57
N ALA A 24 -5.27 14.74 10.46
CA ALA A 24 -4.51 15.46 11.48
C ALA A 24 -4.95 16.93 11.62
N ARG A 25 -5.49 17.53 10.54
CA ARG A 25 -6.11 18.86 10.54
C ARG A 25 -7.59 18.86 10.98
N GLY A 26 -8.13 17.71 11.38
CA GLY A 26 -9.54 17.56 11.75
C GLY A 26 -10.50 17.58 10.57
N LEU A 27 -9.99 17.50 9.33
CA LEU A 27 -10.81 17.47 8.12
C LEU A 27 -11.01 16.02 7.67
N PRO A 28 -12.26 15.55 7.50
CA PRO A 28 -12.50 14.23 6.93
C PRO A 28 -11.98 14.21 5.48
N PRO A 29 -11.28 13.14 5.04
CA PRO A 29 -10.90 13.01 3.65
C PRO A 29 -12.15 12.89 2.77
N ASP A 30 -12.08 13.48 1.57
CA ASP A 30 -13.13 13.34 0.56
C ASP A 30 -13.45 11.85 0.32
N PRO A 31 -14.74 11.42 0.28
CA PRO A 31 -15.12 10.01 0.15
C PRO A 31 -14.58 9.31 -1.11
N TYR A 32 -14.27 10.05 -2.19
CA TYR A 32 -13.66 9.49 -3.39
C TYR A 32 -12.18 9.15 -3.18
N TYR A 33 -11.48 9.86 -2.30
CA TYR A 33 -10.04 9.75 -2.14
C TYR A 33 -9.58 8.37 -1.59
N PRO A 34 -10.21 7.80 -0.54
CA PRO A 34 -9.91 6.42 -0.11
C PRO A 34 -10.23 5.37 -1.18
N ARG A 35 -11.24 5.59 -2.03
CA ARG A 35 -11.58 4.66 -3.13
C ARG A 35 -10.50 4.66 -4.20
N LEU A 36 -10.04 5.85 -4.60
CA LEU A 36 -8.94 5.99 -5.54
C LEU A 36 -7.64 5.42 -4.98
N HIS A 37 -7.37 5.62 -3.68
CA HIS A 37 -6.21 5.02 -3.01
C HIS A 37 -6.26 3.49 -3.06
N ALA A 38 -7.42 2.90 -2.74
CA ALA A 38 -7.62 1.46 -2.82
C ALA A 38 -7.47 0.92 -4.25
N LEU A 39 -8.05 1.61 -5.25
CA LEU A 39 -7.93 1.22 -6.65
C LEU A 39 -6.47 1.28 -7.13
N ALA A 40 -5.77 2.38 -6.84
CA ALA A 40 -4.36 2.53 -7.20
C ALA A 40 -3.49 1.47 -6.51
N ALA A 41 -3.77 1.14 -5.25
CA ALA A 41 -3.08 0.06 -4.54
C ALA A 41 -3.31 -1.29 -5.20
N LEU A 42 -4.54 -1.60 -5.63
CA LEU A 42 -4.84 -2.84 -6.37
C LEU A 42 -4.13 -2.91 -7.72
N ILE A 43 -4.06 -1.78 -8.46
CA ILE A 43 -3.31 -1.70 -9.72
C ILE A 43 -1.82 -1.97 -9.45
N GLY A 44 -1.23 -1.29 -8.46
CA GLY A 44 0.17 -1.50 -8.08
C GLY A 44 0.45 -2.95 -7.68
N SER A 45 -0.42 -3.55 -6.86
CA SER A 45 -0.32 -4.97 -6.49
C SER A 45 -0.43 -5.89 -7.71
N GLY A 46 -1.33 -5.60 -8.66
CA GLY A 46 -1.44 -6.36 -9.91
C GLY A 46 -0.16 -6.33 -10.74
N LEU A 47 0.51 -5.17 -10.83
CA LEU A 47 1.80 -5.05 -11.52
C LEU A 47 2.90 -5.88 -10.84
N VAL A 48 2.95 -5.89 -9.50
CA VAL A 48 3.90 -6.72 -8.74
C VAL A 48 3.63 -8.20 -8.96
N ILE A 49 2.36 -8.62 -8.94
CA ILE A 49 1.97 -10.02 -9.20
C ILE A 49 2.35 -10.44 -10.61
N ALA A 50 2.13 -9.57 -11.61
CA ALA A 50 2.50 -9.86 -12.98
C ALA A 50 4.02 -10.03 -13.16
N ASP A 51 4.84 -9.21 -12.50
CA ASP A 51 6.30 -9.39 -12.49
C ASP A 51 6.72 -10.70 -11.78
N ALA A 52 6.06 -11.07 -10.68
CA ALA A 52 6.34 -12.32 -9.98
C ALA A 52 5.97 -13.56 -10.82
N VAL A 53 4.81 -13.55 -11.48
CA VAL A 53 4.39 -14.61 -12.43
C VAL A 53 5.33 -14.67 -13.64
N GLY A 54 5.96 -13.55 -14.01
CA GLY A 54 7.01 -13.48 -15.01
C GLY A 54 8.37 -14.04 -14.58
N GLY A 55 8.50 -14.53 -13.34
CA GLY A 55 9.69 -15.20 -12.81
C GLY A 55 10.46 -14.42 -11.74
N ASP A 56 10.02 -13.22 -11.34
CA ASP A 56 10.69 -12.45 -10.27
C ASP A 56 10.20 -12.88 -8.88
N GLU A 57 10.71 -14.01 -8.38
CA GLU A 57 10.32 -14.61 -7.10
C GLU A 57 10.62 -13.72 -5.88
N ARG A 58 11.53 -12.75 -6.01
CA ARG A 58 11.89 -11.81 -4.95
C ARG A 58 10.70 -10.98 -4.47
N LEU A 59 9.69 -10.84 -5.33
CA LEU A 59 8.48 -10.06 -5.07
C LEU A 59 7.43 -10.80 -4.24
N TYR A 60 7.61 -12.09 -3.93
CA TYR A 60 6.66 -12.82 -3.08
C TYR A 60 6.49 -12.20 -1.69
N LEU A 61 7.55 -11.61 -1.14
CA LEU A 61 7.46 -10.85 0.11
C LEU A 61 6.54 -9.62 -0.05
N ASN A 62 6.69 -8.86 -1.14
CA ASN A 62 5.81 -7.73 -1.45
C ASN A 62 4.35 -8.15 -1.62
N ILE A 63 4.10 -9.29 -2.26
CA ILE A 63 2.75 -9.84 -2.42
C ILE A 63 2.15 -10.21 -1.06
N GLY A 64 2.90 -10.90 -0.21
CA GLY A 64 2.47 -11.23 1.15
C GLY A 64 2.14 -9.98 1.98
N LEU A 65 3.02 -8.97 1.93
CA LEU A 65 2.77 -7.68 2.58
C LEU A 65 1.52 -6.99 2.03
N ALA A 66 1.34 -6.96 0.71
CA ALA A 66 0.19 -6.33 0.07
C ALA A 66 -1.13 -6.96 0.53
N VAL A 67 -1.20 -8.29 0.64
CA VAL A 67 -2.39 -9.00 1.15
C VAL A 67 -2.73 -8.53 2.57
N VAL A 68 -1.74 -8.46 3.46
CA VAL A 68 -1.95 -7.99 4.85
C VAL A 68 -2.36 -6.52 4.89
N ILE A 69 -1.70 -5.66 4.12
CA ILE A 69 -2.01 -4.23 4.02
C ILE A 69 -3.46 -4.02 3.54
N ILE A 70 -3.89 -4.75 2.50
CA ILE A 70 -5.25 -4.70 1.96
C ILE A 70 -6.26 -5.16 3.02
N ALA A 71 -5.98 -6.27 3.73
CA ALA A 71 -6.86 -6.75 4.79
C ALA A 71 -7.04 -5.70 5.90
N LEU A 72 -5.95 -5.05 6.35
CA LEU A 72 -6.02 -3.95 7.31
C LEU A 72 -6.81 -2.75 6.75
N GLY A 73 -6.62 -2.41 5.48
CA GLY A 73 -7.39 -1.37 4.80
C GLY A 73 -8.90 -1.66 4.79
N LEU A 74 -9.28 -2.91 4.53
CA LEU A 74 -10.68 -3.36 4.60
C LEU A 74 -11.23 -3.29 6.02
N VAL A 75 -10.46 -3.69 7.04
CA VAL A 75 -10.85 -3.56 8.45
C VAL A 75 -11.12 -2.10 8.80
N MET A 76 -10.24 -1.17 8.38
CA MET A 76 -10.44 0.26 8.59
C MET A 76 -11.70 0.77 7.87
N ALA A 77 -11.91 0.38 6.62
CA ALA A 77 -13.09 0.77 5.84
C ALA A 77 -14.40 0.29 6.48
N VAL A 78 -14.46 -0.98 6.91
CA VAL A 78 -15.63 -1.55 7.59
C VAL A 78 -15.87 -0.87 8.95
N THR A 79 -14.80 -0.62 9.71
CA THR A 79 -14.89 0.06 11.01
C THR A 79 -15.43 1.48 10.86
N SER A 80 -14.92 2.22 9.86
CA SER A 80 -15.38 3.56 9.54
C SER A 80 -16.84 3.59 9.07
N LYS A 81 -17.26 2.66 8.20
CA LYS A 81 -18.68 2.52 7.78
C LYS A 81 -19.63 2.26 8.95
N LYS A 82 -19.16 1.62 10.02
CA LYS A 82 -19.93 1.39 11.25
C LYS A 82 -19.94 2.62 12.19
N GLY A 83 -19.40 3.77 11.77
CA GLY A 83 -19.29 4.98 12.60
C GLY A 83 -18.30 4.85 13.76
N LYS A 84 -17.47 3.80 13.78
CA LYS A 84 -16.51 3.55 14.85
C LYS A 84 -15.18 4.24 14.56
N LYS A 85 -14.49 4.67 15.62
CA LYS A 85 -13.11 5.17 15.52
C LYS A 85 -12.19 4.03 15.10
N ILE A 86 -11.31 4.31 14.14
CA ILE A 86 -10.30 3.35 13.67
C ILE A 86 -9.28 3.11 14.80
N PRO A 87 -8.99 1.85 15.17
CA PRO A 87 -7.96 1.56 16.16
C PRO A 87 -6.59 2.07 15.69
N LYS A 88 -5.88 2.84 16.54
CA LYS A 88 -4.56 3.40 16.20
C LYS A 88 -3.55 2.34 15.79
N ALA A 89 -3.57 1.18 16.46
CA ALA A 89 -2.68 0.06 16.15
C ALA A 89 -2.88 -0.45 14.71
N VAL A 90 -4.12 -0.53 14.22
CA VAL A 90 -4.44 -0.97 12.85
C VAL A 90 -3.91 0.05 11.83
N LEU A 91 -4.10 1.34 12.09
CA LEU A 91 -3.60 2.40 11.23
C LEU A 91 -2.05 2.40 11.16
N ILE A 92 -1.39 2.30 12.32
CA ILE A 92 0.08 2.25 12.41
C ILE A 92 0.62 1.01 11.71
N ALA A 93 0.01 -0.16 11.92
CA ALA A 93 0.40 -1.39 11.25
C ALA A 93 0.23 -1.27 9.72
N HIS A 94 -0.91 -0.75 9.25
CA HIS A 94 -1.16 -0.56 7.82
C HIS A 94 -0.12 0.38 7.19
N ALA A 95 0.11 1.55 7.81
CA ALA A 95 1.08 2.52 7.30
C ALA A 95 2.52 1.99 7.36
N GLY A 96 2.91 1.35 8.46
CA GLY A 96 4.26 0.78 8.64
C GLY A 96 4.56 -0.34 7.65
N LEU A 97 3.61 -1.26 7.44
CA LEU A 97 3.73 -2.31 6.43
C LEU A 97 3.76 -1.72 5.01
N ALA A 98 2.97 -0.68 4.72
CA ALA A 98 3.01 0.00 3.44
C ALA A 98 4.37 0.64 3.16
N VAL A 99 4.98 1.30 4.16
CA VAL A 99 6.34 1.85 4.05
C VAL A 99 7.37 0.75 3.82
N ALA A 100 7.29 -0.36 4.56
CA ALA A 100 8.20 -1.50 4.37
C ALA A 100 8.05 -2.11 2.96
N CYS A 101 6.81 -2.35 2.52
CA CYS A 101 6.50 -2.87 1.19
C CYS A 101 7.04 -1.94 0.09
N TYR A 102 6.82 -0.63 0.22
CA TYR A 102 7.36 0.37 -0.70
C TYR A 102 8.89 0.37 -0.71
N GLY A 103 9.53 0.32 0.47
CA GLY A 103 10.99 0.28 0.59
C GLY A 103 11.62 -0.95 -0.06
N ILE A 104 11.05 -2.13 0.15
CA ILE A 104 11.51 -3.37 -0.49
C ILE A 104 11.33 -3.30 -2.00
N LEU A 105 10.18 -2.82 -2.49
CA LEU A 105 9.93 -2.67 -3.92
C LEU A 105 10.91 -1.68 -4.56
N ALA A 106 11.14 -0.54 -3.90
CA ALA A 106 12.11 0.45 -4.35
C ALA A 106 13.51 -0.14 -4.39
N PHE A 107 13.90 -0.89 -3.36
CA PHE A 107 15.19 -1.56 -3.29
C PHE A 107 15.42 -2.46 -4.51
N PHE A 108 14.49 -3.37 -4.83
CA PHE A 108 14.63 -4.25 -6.00
C PHE A 108 14.53 -3.50 -7.34
N THR A 109 13.75 -2.43 -7.38
CA THR A 109 13.64 -1.58 -8.59
C THR A 109 14.99 -0.92 -8.90
N PHE A 110 15.72 -0.43 -7.90
CA PHE A 110 17.00 0.24 -8.06
C PHE A 110 18.22 -0.68 -7.97
N ASN A 111 18.05 -1.92 -7.46
CA ASN A 111 19.09 -2.93 -7.33
C ASN A 111 18.62 -4.24 -7.98
N PRO A 112 18.49 -4.30 -9.32
CA PRO A 112 17.85 -5.43 -10.00
C PRO A 112 18.61 -6.75 -9.90
N GLN A 113 19.83 -6.77 -9.38
CA GLN A 113 20.66 -7.97 -9.17
C GLN A 113 20.63 -8.50 -7.73
N SER A 114 19.98 -7.81 -6.79
CA SER A 114 19.94 -8.23 -5.39
C SER A 114 18.93 -9.37 -5.16
N THR A 115 19.21 -10.23 -4.19
CA THR A 115 18.32 -11.30 -3.70
C THR A 115 18.05 -11.12 -2.20
N LEU A 116 16.89 -11.57 -1.74
CA LEU A 116 16.61 -11.71 -0.31
C LEU A 116 17.16 -13.07 0.14
N ILE A 117 18.48 -13.09 0.37
CA ILE A 117 19.30 -14.26 0.75
C ILE A 117 19.48 -15.25 -0.41
#